data_AF-Q8NQJ7-F1
#
_entry.id   AF-Q8NQJ7-F1
#
_cell.length_a   1.000
_cell.length_b   1.000
_cell.length_c   1.000
_cell.angle_alpha   90.00
_cell.angle_beta   90.00
_cell.angle_gamma   90.00
#
_symmetry.space_group_name_H-M   'P 1'
#
loop_
_entity.id
_entity.type
_entity.pdbx_description
1 polymer ?
#
loop_
_entity_poly.entity_id
_entity_poly.type
_entity_poly.pdbx_seq_one_letter_code
_entity_poly.pdbx_strand_id
1 'polypeptide(L)' 'MKLTIDIDLDAIADDPAGEAGRILRYWAGALSQMDLSAEAEHALMNSTYDAEVGTIKITAEK' A
#
# COMPACT_ATOMS: atom_id res chain seq x y z
N MET A 1 0.84 -0.09 17.97
CA MET A 1 1.01 0.47 16.60
C MET A 1 0.50 -0.53 15.60
N LYS A 2 -0.22 -0.08 14.58
CA LYS A 2 -0.85 -0.96 13.59
C LYS A 2 -0.50 -0.50 12.17
N LEU A 3 0.07 -1.41 11.38
CA LEU A 3 0.20 -1.27 9.93
C LEU A 3 -1.04 -1.87 9.25
N THR A 4 -1.69 -1.11 8.37
CA THR A 4 -2.79 -1.59 7.52
C THR A 4 -2.47 -1.28 6.07
N ILE A 5 -2.64 -2.25 5.18
CA ILE A 5 -2.60 -2.07 3.73
C ILE A 5 -4.01 -2.38 3.23
N ASP A 6 -4.62 -1.42 2.56
CA ASP A 6 -5.92 -1.54 1.92
C ASP A 6 -5.73 -1.38 0.41
N ILE A 7 -6.17 -2.37 -0.38
CA ILE A 7 -6.05 -2.39 -1.84
C ILE A 7 -7.46 -2.56 -2.41
N ASP A 8 -7.91 -1.58 -3.18
CA ASP A 8 -9.15 -1.65 -3.94
C ASP A 8 -8.90 -2.44 -5.23
N LEU A 9 -9.36 -3.70 -5.26
CA LEU A 9 -9.21 -4.56 -6.43
C LEU A 9 -10.12 -4.14 -7.60
N ASP A 10 -11.22 -3.42 -7.34
CA ASP A 10 -12.12 -2.93 -8.38
C ASP A 10 -11.54 -1.67 -9.06
N ALA A 11 -10.62 -0.96 -8.39
CA ALA A 11 -9.86 0.15 -8.97
C ALA A 11 -8.69 -0.32 -9.87
N ILE A 12 -8.38 -1.63 -9.90
CA ILE A 12 -7.33 -2.19 -10.76
C ILE A 12 -7.96 -2.68 -12.07
N ALA A 13 -7.65 -1.99 -13.17
CA ALA A 13 -8.24 -2.27 -14.49
C ALA A 13 -7.84 -3.65 -15.06
N ASP A 14 -6.56 -4.02 -14.95
CA ASP A 14 -6.01 -5.25 -15.55
C ASP A 14 -5.26 -6.08 -14.50
N ASP A 15 -5.47 -7.40 -14.52
CA ASP A 15 -4.84 -8.38 -13.62
C ASP A 15 -4.78 -7.95 -12.13
N PRO A 16 -5.93 -7.90 -11.41
CA PRO A 16 -5.97 -7.49 -10.01
C PRO A 16 -5.01 -8.26 -9.10
N ALA A 17 -4.84 -9.56 -9.36
CA ALA A 17 -3.97 -10.41 -8.56
C ALA A 17 -2.48 -10.10 -8.80
N GLY A 18 -2.07 -9.96 -10.07
CA GLY A 18 -0.69 -9.60 -10.42
C GLY A 18 -0.30 -8.23 -9.88
N GLU A 19 -1.20 -7.26 -10.01
CA GLU A 19 -0.97 -5.88 -9.59
C GLU A 19 -0.97 -5.73 -8.07
N ALA A 20 -1.92 -6.33 -7.34
CA ALA A 20 -1.89 -6.39 -5.88
C ALA A 20 -0.59 -7.06 -5.39
N GLY A 21 -0.15 -8.14 -6.06
CA GLY A 21 1.12 -8.79 -5.78
C GLY A 21 2.34 -7.87 -5.98
N ARG A 22 2.34 -7.04 -7.02
CA ARG A 22 3.40 -6.03 -7.27
C ARG A 22 3.45 -5.00 -6.14
N ILE A 23 2.29 -4.46 -5.75
CA ILE A 23 2.16 -3.47 -4.67
C ILE A 23 2.69 -4.06 -3.35
N LEU A 24 2.27 -5.27 -2.99
CA LEU A 24 2.71 -5.93 -1.76
C LEU A 24 4.23 -6.17 -1.75
N ARG A 25 4.84 -6.59 -2.87
CA ARG A 25 6.30 -6.78 -2.96
C ARG A 25 7.06 -5.46 -2.80
N TYR A 26 6.58 -4.39 -3.43
CA TYR A 26 7.19 -3.07 -3.30
C TYR A 26 7.16 -2.59 -1.84
N TRP A 27 5.99 -2.63 -1.20
CA TRP A 27 5.84 -2.15 0.17
C TRP A 27 6.55 -3.04 1.19
N ALA A 28 6.63 -4.35 0.97
CA ALA A 28 7.47 -5.22 1.79
C ALA A 28 8.94 -4.76 1.82
N GLY A 29 9.46 -4.26 0.68
CA GLY A 29 10.79 -3.65 0.61
C GLY A 29 10.86 -2.28 1.30
N ALA A 30 9.90 -1.40 1.01
CA ALA A 30 9.86 -0.04 1.54
C ALA A 30 9.78 0.00 3.08
N LEU A 31 9.04 -0.93 3.70
CA LEU A 31 8.87 -1.01 5.16
C LEU A 31 10.21 -1.12 5.90
N SER A 32 11.25 -1.68 5.30
CA SER A 32 12.59 -1.77 5.92
C SER A 32 13.27 -0.41 6.12
N GLN A 33 12.79 0.63 5.43
CA GLN A 33 13.33 1.98 5.46
C GLN A 33 12.40 2.98 6.17
N MET A 34 11.23 2.54 6.61
CA MET A 34 10.23 3.40 7.27
C MET A 34 10.39 3.38 8.78
N ASP A 35 10.04 4.49 9.43
CA ASP A 35 9.86 4.53 10.87
C ASP A 35 8.46 4.00 11.23
N LEU A 36 8.39 2.74 11.69
CA LEU A 36 7.14 2.10 12.08
C LEU A 36 6.62 2.52 13.46
N SER A 37 7.37 3.38 14.18
CA SER A 37 6.96 3.94 15.47
C SER A 37 6.19 5.26 15.33
N ALA A 38 6.19 5.86 14.14
CA ALA A 38 5.45 7.07 13.82
C ALA A 38 4.20 6.76 13.00
N GLU A 39 3.17 7.58 13.14
CA GLU A 39 2.01 7.52 12.25
C GLU A 39 2.38 7.99 10.85
N ALA A 40 1.87 7.30 9.83
CA ALA A 40 2.13 7.61 8.44
C ALA A 40 0.97 7.12 7.56
N GLU A 41 0.79 7.76 6.41
CA GLU A 41 -0.17 7.36 5.39
C GLU A 41 0.42 7.64 4.00
N HIS A 42 0.33 6.65 3.12
CA HIS A 42 0.78 6.77 1.73
C HIS A 42 -0.24 6.13 0.79
N ALA A 43 -0.44 6.78 -0.37
CA ALA A 43 -1.24 6.23 -1.46
C ALA A 43 -0.54 5.00 -2.09
N LEU A 44 -1.33 4.00 -2.45
CA LEU A 44 -0.91 2.88 -3.28
C LEU A 44 -1.26 3.23 -4.72
N MET A 45 -0.26 3.29 -5.59
CA MET A 45 -0.45 3.64 -6.99
C MET A 45 -0.40 2.38 -7.86
N ASN A 46 -1.19 2.39 -8.94
CA ASN A 46 -1.05 1.41 -10.01
C ASN A 46 0.33 1.51 -10.70
N SER A 47 0.63 0.56 -11.58
CA SER A 47 1.96 0.38 -12.17
C SER A 47 2.36 1.52 -13.10
N THR A 48 1.39 2.22 -13.68
CA THR A 48 1.57 3.41 -14.53
C THR A 48 1.62 4.71 -13.72
N TYR A 49 1.37 4.66 -12.41
CA TYR A 49 1.31 5.81 -11.51
C TYR A 49 0.29 6.87 -11.95
N ASP A 50 -0.78 6.47 -12.63
CA ASP A 50 -1.85 7.37 -13.07
C ASP A 50 -3.13 7.25 -12.22
N ALA A 51 -3.25 6.20 -11.39
CA ALA A 51 -4.39 5.99 -10.50
C ALA A 51 -3.96 5.50 -9.11
N GLU A 52 -4.62 6.02 -8.08
CA GLU A 52 -4.58 5.49 -6.73
C GLU A 52 -5.51 4.27 -6.64
N VAL A 53 -5.02 3.20 -6.04
CA VAL A 53 -5.70 1.90 -5.90
C VAL A 53 -5.75 1.43 -4.45
N GLY A 54 -5.50 2.33 -3.49
CA GLY A 54 -5.55 2.00 -2.08
C GLY A 54 -4.62 2.83 -1.21
N THR A 55 -4.44 2.41 0.04
CA THR A 55 -3.60 3.11 1.02
C THR A 55 -2.80 2.15 1.90
N ILE A 56 -1.61 2.58 2.32
CA ILE A 56 -0.87 1.98 3.43
C ILE A 56 -0.82 2.98 4.58
N LYS A 57 -1.13 2.52 5.79
CA LYS A 57 -1.24 3.37 6.98
C LYS A 57 -0.56 2.73 8.18
N ILE A 58 0.14 3.56 8.95
CA ILE A 58 0.65 3.24 10.28
C ILE A 58 -0.10 4.13 11.26
N THR A 59 -0.75 3.53 12.24
CA THR A 59 -1.60 4.23 13.21
C THR A 59 -1.27 3.80 14.64
N ALA A 60 -1.40 4.71 15.60
CA ALA A 60 -1.39 4.34 17.00
C ALA A 60 -2.59 3.44 17.32
N GLU A 61 -2.39 2.42 18.16
CA GLU A 61 -3.52 1.66 18.68
C GLU A 61 -4.20 2.52 19.75
N LYS A 62 -5.51 2.73 19.60
CA LYS A 62 -6.34 3.44 20.57
C LYS A 62 -6.57 2.62 21.83
#